data_AF-A0A940TT86-F1
#
_entry.id   AF-A0A940TT86-F1
#
_cell.length_a   1.000
_cell.length_b   1.000
_cell.length_c   1.000
_cell.angle_alpha   90.00
_cell.angle_beta   90.00
_cell.angle_gamma   90.00
#
_symmetry.space_group_name_H-M   'P 1'
#
loop_
_entity.id
_entity.type
_entity.pdbx_description
1 polymer ?
#
loop_
_entity_poly.entity_id
_entity_poly.type
_entity_poly.pdbx_seq_one_letter_code
_entity_poly.pdbx_strand_id
1 'polypeptide(L)' 'LFLGGWQPIIPQLSFIPGIVWFCGKLFIFLFFFVWQRGTYPRLRYDQIMKFGWKILIPLALINLLITALIVLLKG' A
#
# COMPACT_ATOMS: atom_id res chain seq x y z
N LEU A 1 2.56 -3.93 8.48
CA LEU A 1 2.32 -2.96 7.38
C LEU A 1 2.42 -3.69 6.04
N PHE A 2 1.63 -3.30 5.02
CA PHE A 2 1.20 -4.11 3.87
C PHE A 2 2.24 -5.00 3.13
N LEU A 3 3.52 -4.63 3.03
CA LEU A 3 4.49 -5.29 2.12
C LEU A 3 5.52 -6.20 2.81
N GLY A 4 5.24 -6.64 4.03
CA GLY A 4 6.08 -7.62 4.75
C GLY A 4 7.49 -7.13 5.12
N GLY A 5 7.82 -5.86 4.88
CA GLY A 5 9.10 -5.25 5.24
C GLY A 5 10.30 -6.00 4.68
N TRP A 6 11.03 -6.66 5.58
CA TRP A 6 12.27 -7.42 5.36
C TRP A 6 12.04 -8.83 4.77
N GLN A 7 10.79 -9.28 4.69
CA GLN A 7 10.47 -10.60 4.17
C GLN A 7 10.69 -10.67 2.65
N PRO A 8 11.26 -11.79 2.16
CA PRO A 8 11.39 -12.03 0.74
C PRO A 8 9.99 -12.17 0.12
N ILE A 9 9.83 -11.67 -1.11
CA ILE A 9 8.57 -11.76 -1.86
C ILE A 9 8.28 -13.22 -2.24
N ILE A 10 9.35 -14.00 -2.47
CA ILE A 10 9.30 -15.39 -2.86
C ILE A 10 10.05 -16.21 -1.79
N PRO A 11 9.41 -17.15 -1.09
CA PRO A 11 10.03 -17.94 -0.02
C PRO A 11 11.32 -18.67 -0.42
N GLN A 12 11.42 -19.04 -1.70
CA GLN A 12 12.55 -19.76 -2.30
C GLN A 12 13.84 -18.89 -2.41
N LEU A 13 13.73 -17.57 -2.28
CA LEU A 13 14.86 -16.63 -2.34
C LEU A 13 15.32 -16.14 -0.95
N SER A 14 15.07 -16.94 0.09
CA SER A 14 15.47 -16.65 1.48
C SER A 14 16.99 -16.54 1.69
N PHE A 15 17.80 -17.00 0.73
CA PHE A 15 19.25 -16.84 0.71
C PHE A 15 19.70 -15.37 0.61
N ILE A 16 18.90 -14.50 -0.01
CA ILE A 16 19.25 -13.08 -0.17
C ILE A 16 18.99 -12.33 1.15
N PRO A 17 19.95 -11.54 1.66
CA PRO A 17 19.77 -10.75 2.87
C PRO A 17 18.51 -9.87 2.82
N GLY A 18 17.72 -9.87 3.89
CA GLY A 18 16.45 -9.11 3.99
C GLY A 18 16.60 -7.61 3.73
N ILE A 19 17.79 -7.05 3.95
CA ILE A 19 18.09 -5.64 3.65
C ILE A 19 17.97 -5.34 2.15
N VAL A 20 18.36 -6.28 1.28
CA VAL A 20 18.29 -6.10 -0.18
C VAL A 20 16.83 -6.04 -0.63
N TRP A 21 15.98 -6.88 -0.04
CA TRP A 21 14.54 -6.86 -0.28
C TRP A 21 13.88 -5.57 0.17
N PHE A 22 14.29 -5.05 1.34
CA PHE A 22 13.78 -3.78 1.83
C PHE A 22 14.22 -2.61 0.94
N CYS A 23 15.52 -2.52 0.63
CA CYS A 23 16.06 -1.49 -0.26
C CYS A 23 15.41 -1.54 -1.65
N GLY A 24 15.26 -2.74 -2.24
CA GLY A 24 14.63 -2.92 -3.54
C GLY A 24 13.18 -2.41 -3.56
N LYS A 25 12.36 -2.81 -2.58
CA LYS A 25 10.99 -2.30 -2.44
C LYS A 25 11.00 -0.77 -2.27
N LEU A 26 11.89 -0.23 -1.44
CA LEU A 26 12.02 1.20 -1.19
C LEU A 26 12.36 1.98 -2.47
N PHE A 27 13.32 1.52 -3.27
CA PHE A 27 13.66 2.17 -4.54
C PHE A 27 12.50 2.17 -5.53
N ILE A 28 11.72 1.07 -5.60
CA ILE A 28 10.52 1.01 -6.44
C ILE A 28 9.50 2.06 -6.00
N PHE A 29 9.24 2.19 -4.70
CA PHE A 29 8.31 3.21 -4.19
C PHE A 29 8.82 4.62 -4.41
N LEU A 30 10.10 4.87 -4.19
CA LEU A 30 10.71 6.18 -4.47
C LEU A 30 10.59 6.55 -5.95
N PHE A 31 10.92 5.62 -6.84
CA PHE A 31 10.76 5.81 -8.28
C PHE A 31 9.31 6.14 -8.64
N PHE A 32 8.35 5.39 -8.09
CA PHE A 32 6.93 5.63 -8.31
C PHE A 32 6.48 7.02 -7.82
N PHE A 33 6.92 7.46 -6.64
CA PHE A 33 6.58 8.79 -6.12
C PHE A 33 7.19 9.93 -6.95
N VAL A 34 8.44 9.78 -7.40
CA VAL A 34 9.08 10.76 -8.28
C VAL A 34 8.37 10.81 -9.64
N TRP A 35 8.00 9.66 -10.19
CA TRP A 35 7.26 9.56 -11.45
C TRP A 35 5.87 10.20 -11.34
N GLN A 36 5.15 9.93 -10.25
CA GLN A 36 3.86 10.56 -9.95
C GLN A 36 3.97 12.10 -9.94
N ARG A 37 5.03 12.63 -9.33
CA ARG A 37 5.28 14.09 -9.27
C ARG A 37 5.48 14.70 -10.66
N GLY A 38 6.03 13.94 -11.60
CA GLY A 38 6.25 14.39 -12.99
C GLY A 38 5.03 14.26 -13.90
N THR A 39 4.10 13.34 -13.59
CA THR A 39 2.99 12.99 -14.50
C THR A 39 1.70 13.73 -14.18
N TYR A 40 1.43 14.04 -12.91
CA TYR A 40 0.14 14.58 -12.50
C TYR A 40 0.19 16.11 -12.31
N PRO A 41 -0.73 16.86 -12.94
CA PRO A 41 -0.89 18.29 -12.67
C PRO A 41 -1.44 18.50 -11.25
N ARG A 42 -1.16 19.68 -10.66
CA ARG A 42 -1.57 20.01 -9.29
C ARG A 42 -3.09 19.92 -9.15
N LEU A 43 -3.56 19.03 -8.27
CA LEU A 43 -4.99 18.89 -7.94
C LEU A 43 -5.39 19.91 -6.87
N ARG A 44 -6.61 20.43 -6.97
CA ARG A 44 -7.15 21.37 -5.98
C ARG A 44 -7.44 20.65 -4.67
N TYR A 45 -7.23 21.32 -3.54
CA TYR A 45 -7.47 20.77 -2.20
C TYR A 45 -8.89 20.19 -2.07
N ASP A 46 -9.90 20.88 -2.61
CA ASP A 46 -11.29 20.45 -2.54
C ASP A 46 -11.55 19.11 -3.25
N GLN A 47 -10.81 18.82 -4.32
CA GLN A 47 -10.92 17.55 -5.05
C GLN A 47 -10.27 16.40 -4.27
N ILE A 48 -9.14 16.68 -3.63
CA ILE A 48 -8.43 15.71 -2.77
C ILE A 48 -9.30 15.37 -1.55
N MET A 49 -9.91 16.39 -0.93
CA MET A 49 -10.79 16.19 0.22
C MET A 49 -12.04 15.41 -0.16
N LYS A 50 -12.65 15.71 -1.30
CA LYS A 50 -13.79 14.94 -1.81
C LYS A 50 -13.40 13.48 -2.07
N PHE A 51 -12.24 13.21 -2.66
CA PHE A 51 -11.77 11.83 -2.90
C PHE A 51 -11.48 11.10 -1.59
N GLY A 52 -10.77 11.72 -0.65
CA GLY A 52 -10.44 11.11 0.64
C GLY A 52 -11.69 10.78 1.45
N TRP A 53 -12.57 11.77 1.64
CA TRP A 53 -13.73 11.61 2.52
C TRP A 53 -14.88 10.82 1.89
N LYS A 54 -15.12 10.96 0.58
CA LYS A 54 -16.25 10.25 -0.05
C LYS A 54 -15.90 8.86 -0.58
N ILE A 55 -14.62 8.58 -0.84
CA ILE A 55 -14.23 7.31 -1.47
C ILE A 55 -13.31 6.50 -0.56
N LEU A 56 -12.20 7.08 -0.09
CA LEU A 56 -11.20 6.31 0.68
C LEU A 56 -11.72 5.87 2.06
N ILE A 57 -12.38 6.76 2.80
CA ILE A 57 -12.89 6.44 4.14
C ILE A 57 -13.97 5.35 4.10
N PRO A 58 -15.02 5.44 3.26
CA PRO A 58 -16.03 4.39 3.17
C PRO A 58 -15.44 3.06 2.72
N LEU A 59 -14.50 3.08 1.77
CA LEU A 59 -13.85 1.87 1.27
C LEU A 59 -12.99 1.19 2.34
N ALA A 60 -12.25 1.96 3.15
CA ALA A 60 -11.49 1.43 4.28
C ALA A 60 -12.40 0.79 5.34
N LEU A 61 -13.55 1.42 5.63
CA LEU A 61 -14.53 0.88 6.57
C LEU A 61 -15.13 -0.44 6.07
N ILE A 62 -15.49 -0.52 4.79
CA ILE A 62 -16.01 -1.73 4.15
C ILE A 62 -14.97 -2.85 4.23
N ASN A 63 -13.70 -2.57 3.91
CA ASN A 63 -12.63 -3.56 3.97
C ASN A 63 -12.40 -4.08 5.41
N LEU A 64 -12.51 -3.20 6.40
CA LEU A 64 -12.44 -3.57 7.82
C LEU A 64 -13.59 -4.50 8.20
N LEU A 65 -14.84 -4.15 7.84
CA LEU A 65 -16.02 -4.97 8.12
C LEU A 65 -15.94 -6.35 7.46
N ILE A 66 -15.52 -6.41 6.19
CA ILE A 66 -15.32 -7.67 5.47
C ILE A 66 -14.26 -8.53 6.16
N THR A 67 -13.12 -7.93 6.54
CA THR A 67 -12.05 -8.65 7.23
C THR A 67 -12.55 -9.20 8.58
N ALA A 68 -13.28 -8.39 9.34
CA ALA A 68 -13.88 -8.81 10.62
C ALA A 68 -14.88 -9.97 10.43
N LEU A 69 -15.73 -9.90 9.41
CA LEU A 69 -16.67 -10.98 9.07
C LEU A 69 -15.94 -12.27 8.71
N ILE A 70 -14.89 -12.20 7.88
CA ILE A 70 -14.10 -13.38 7.48
C ILE A 70 -13.43 -14.02 8.69
N VAL A 71 -12.89 -13.21 9.60
CA VAL A 71 -12.26 -13.72 10.83
C VAL A 71 -13.29 -14.40 11.73
N LEU A 72 -14.48 -13.82 11.87
CA LEU A 72 -15.59 -14.41 12.63
C LEU A 72 -16.05 -15.74 12.04
N LEU A 73 -16.12 -15.87 10.71
CA LEU A 73 -16.56 -17.10 10.04
C LEU A 73 -15.49 -18.21 10.02
N LYS A 74 -14.21 -17.85 10.18
CA LYS A 74 -13.09 -18.80 10.25
C LYS A 74 -12.77 -19.26 11.68
N GLY A 75 -13.22 -18.52 12.69
CA GLY A 75 -13.16 -18.92 14.10
C GLY A 75 -14.32 -19.83 14.46
#